data_AF-A0A839ZBD2-F1
#
_entry.id   AF-A0A839ZBD2-F1
#
_cell.length_a   1.000
_cell.length_b   1.000
_cell.length_c   1.000
_cell.angle_alpha   90.00
_cell.angle_beta   90.00
_cell.angle_gamma   90.00
#
_symmetry.space_group_name_H-M   'P 1'
#
loop_
_entity.id
_entity.type
_entity.pdbx_description
1 polymer ?
#
loop_
_entity_poly.entity_id
_entity_poly.type
_entity_poly.pdbx_seq_one_letter_code
_entity_poly.pdbx_strand_id
1 'polypeptide(L)'
;MAQTTAQKLVQLGVPTEVAKTVAAAIASDSLQIGTSSTTAMAGNRTPTTTIRGGVLQQTATADIGGSPSQADFNALLAKLRSAGLLASS
;
A
#
# COMPACT_ATOMS: atom_id res chain seq x y z
N MET A 1 -19.39 4.53 -33.63
CA MET A 1 -19.60 3.70 -32.41
C MET A 1 -18.36 3.81 -31.54
N ALA A 2 -18.48 4.11 -30.26
CA ALA A 2 -17.33 4.16 -29.34
C ALA A 2 -16.92 2.74 -28.93
N GLN A 3 -15.61 2.46 -28.86
CA GLN A 3 -15.10 1.18 -28.35
C GLN A 3 -15.43 0.99 -26.86
N THR A 4 -15.79 -0.22 -26.47
CA THR A 4 -16.02 -0.60 -25.05
C THR A 4 -14.70 -0.78 -24.30
N THR A 5 -14.72 -0.70 -22.97
CA THR A 5 -13.52 -0.92 -22.12
C THR A 5 -12.90 -2.29 -22.35
N ALA A 6 -13.72 -3.34 -22.52
CA ALA A 6 -13.23 -4.68 -22.82
C ALA A 6 -12.48 -4.73 -24.17
N GLN A 7 -12.97 -4.03 -25.21
CA GLN A 7 -12.32 -3.98 -26.52
C GLN A 7 -10.95 -3.28 -26.43
N LYS A 8 -10.85 -2.20 -25.65
CA LYS A 8 -9.58 -1.50 -25.40
C LYS A 8 -8.57 -2.41 -24.69
N LEU A 9 -9.00 -3.20 -23.70
CA LEU A 9 -8.13 -4.13 -22.97
C LEU A 9 -7.61 -5.26 -23.86
N VAL A 10 -8.45 -5.83 -24.74
CA VAL A 10 -8.01 -6.83 -25.72
C VAL A 10 -6.98 -6.25 -26.68
N GLN A 11 -7.15 -5.00 -27.10
CA GLN A 11 -6.18 -4.30 -27.95
C GLN A 11 -4.82 -4.06 -27.24
N LEU A 12 -4.81 -4.06 -25.91
CA LEU A 12 -3.60 -4.03 -25.08
C LEU A 12 -3.01 -5.42 -24.82
N GLY A 13 -3.51 -6.47 -25.47
CA GLY A 13 -3.01 -7.85 -25.36
C GLY A 13 -3.57 -8.63 -24.17
N VAL A 14 -4.57 -8.11 -23.46
CA VAL A 14 -5.25 -8.85 -22.40
C VAL A 14 -6.14 -9.94 -23.04
N PRO A 15 -6.06 -11.21 -22.59
CA PRO A 15 -6.93 -12.26 -23.09
C PRO A 15 -8.41 -11.89 -22.96
N THR A 16 -9.23 -12.20 -23.97
CA THR A 16 -10.62 -11.72 -24.08
C THR A 16 -11.48 -11.99 -22.83
N GLU A 17 -11.34 -13.16 -22.21
CA GLU A 17 -12.11 -13.51 -21.00
C GLU A 17 -11.64 -12.73 -19.76
N VAL A 18 -10.34 -12.45 -19.67
CA VAL A 18 -9.78 -11.57 -18.62
C VAL A 18 -10.23 -10.12 -18.86
N ALA A 19 -10.21 -9.65 -20.10
CA ALA A 19 -10.64 -8.30 -20.46
C ALA A 19 -12.12 -8.06 -20.13
N LYS A 20 -13.00 -9.05 -20.37
CA LYS A 20 -14.41 -8.99 -19.96
C LYS A 20 -14.56 -8.90 -18.44
N THR A 21 -13.83 -9.74 -17.71
CA THR A 21 -13.88 -9.79 -16.24
C THR A 21 -13.40 -8.47 -15.61
N VAL A 22 -12.27 -7.95 -16.09
CA VAL A 22 -11.71 -6.67 -15.62
C VAL A 22 -12.64 -5.50 -15.99
N ALA A 23 -13.17 -5.46 -17.20
CA ALA A 23 -14.10 -4.40 -17.61
C ALA A 23 -15.40 -4.42 -16.79
N ALA A 24 -15.91 -5.60 -16.43
CA ALA A 24 -17.06 -5.74 -15.55
C ALA A 24 -16.74 -5.20 -14.14
N ALA A 25 -15.60 -5.59 -13.56
CA ALA A 25 -15.17 -5.12 -12.24
C ALA A 25 -14.94 -3.59 -12.18
N ILE A 26 -14.44 -2.99 -13.26
CA ILE A 26 -14.31 -1.53 -13.39
C ILE A 26 -15.70 -0.87 -13.47
N ALA A 27 -16.62 -1.44 -14.27
CA ALA A 27 -17.96 -0.87 -14.44
C ALA A 27 -18.83 -0.98 -13.17
N SER A 28 -18.59 -1.97 -12.32
CA SER A 28 -19.28 -2.17 -11.05
C SER A 28 -18.60 -1.48 -9.85
N ASP A 29 -17.53 -0.70 -10.08
CA ASP A 29 -16.74 -0.02 -9.05
C ASP A 29 -16.25 -0.98 -7.92
N SER A 30 -16.14 -2.27 -8.25
CA SER A 30 -15.71 -3.30 -7.30
C SER A 30 -14.19 -3.46 -7.25
N LEU A 31 -13.47 -2.87 -8.22
CA LEU A 31 -12.02 -2.83 -8.23
C LEU A 31 -11.53 -1.76 -7.24
N GLN A 32 -11.34 -2.16 -6.00
CA GLN A 32 -10.80 -1.29 -4.96
C GLN A 32 -9.28 -1.25 -5.02
N ILE A 33 -8.71 -0.10 -5.39
CA ILE A 33 -7.27 0.17 -5.34
C ILE A 33 -7.02 1.23 -4.28
N GLY A 34 -6.27 0.88 -3.24
CA GLY A 34 -5.70 1.83 -2.29
C GLY A 34 -6.66 2.57 -1.36
N THR A 35 -7.83 1.99 -1.03
CA THR A 35 -8.80 2.60 -0.10
C THR A 35 -8.83 1.96 1.29
N SER A 36 -8.20 0.80 1.48
CA SER A 36 -8.03 0.18 2.80
C SER A 36 -6.82 -0.75 2.88
N SER A 37 -6.47 -1.19 4.09
CA SER A 37 -5.37 -2.13 4.37
C SER A 37 -5.51 -3.49 3.69
N THR A 38 -6.71 -3.87 3.25
CA THR A 38 -6.99 -5.16 2.58
C THR A 38 -7.13 -5.02 1.06
N THR A 39 -7.01 -3.81 0.53
CA THR A 39 -7.09 -3.56 -0.93
C THR A 39 -5.69 -3.48 -1.53
N ALA A 40 -5.54 -3.93 -2.78
CA ALA A 40 -4.27 -3.80 -3.47
C ALA A 40 -3.91 -2.30 -3.60
N MET A 41 -2.89 -1.85 -2.88
CA MET A 41 -2.38 -0.49 -2.99
C MET A 41 -1.41 -0.41 -4.18
N ALA A 42 -1.75 0.41 -5.18
CA ALA A 42 -0.85 0.67 -6.29
C ALA A 42 0.47 1.26 -5.76
N GLY A 43 1.59 0.62 -6.08
CA GLY A 43 2.90 1.07 -5.61
C GLY A 43 3.24 0.71 -4.16
N ASN A 44 2.50 -0.21 -3.52
CA ASN A 44 2.88 -0.78 -2.21
C ASN A 44 4.07 -1.73 -2.33
N ARG A 45 5.23 -1.16 -2.61
CA ARG A 45 6.52 -1.83 -2.50
C ARG A 45 6.99 -1.76 -1.06
N THR A 46 7.79 -2.73 -0.62
CA THR A 46 8.59 -2.57 0.59
C THR A 46 9.48 -1.33 0.40
N PRO A 47 9.34 -0.28 1.23
CA PRO A 47 10.13 0.93 1.07
C PRO A 47 11.61 0.63 1.30
N THR A 48 12.47 1.24 0.49
CA THR A 48 13.93 1.22 0.67
C THR A 48 14.45 2.65 0.65
N THR A 49 15.77 2.84 0.82
CA THR A 49 16.41 4.16 0.72
C THR A 49 16.31 4.79 -0.67
N THR A 50 15.97 4.01 -1.70
CA THR A 50 15.88 4.48 -3.10
C THR A 50 14.51 4.24 -3.74
N ILE A 51 13.66 3.40 -3.14
CA ILE A 51 12.35 3.02 -3.67
C ILE A 51 11.27 3.48 -2.69
N ARG A 52 10.35 4.30 -3.17
CA ARG A 52 9.17 4.70 -2.39
C ARG A 52 8.23 3.51 -2.19
N GLY A 53 7.63 3.43 -1.01
CA GLY A 53 6.73 2.35 -0.59
C GLY A 53 5.87 2.77 0.60
N GLY A 54 4.91 1.94 0.97
CA GLY A 54 4.07 2.14 2.15
C GLY A 54 4.78 1.71 3.44
N VAL A 55 4.48 2.38 4.55
CA VAL A 55 4.92 1.96 5.91
C VAL A 55 3.74 1.51 6.73
N LEU A 56 4.00 0.70 7.76
CA LEU A 56 2.96 0.28 8.69
C LEU A 56 2.72 1.37 9.73
N GLN A 57 1.45 1.62 10.07
CA GLN A 57 1.11 2.43 11.24
C GLN A 57 1.35 1.61 12.51
N GLN A 58 2.14 2.15 13.42
CA GLN A 58 2.40 1.53 14.72
C GLN A 58 1.30 1.88 15.73
N THR A 59 1.19 1.06 16.77
CA THR A 59 0.39 1.39 17.95
C THR A 59 0.91 2.67 18.60
N ALA A 60 -0.03 3.44 19.17
CA ALA A 60 0.30 4.69 19.84
C ALA A 60 1.42 4.48 20.89
N THR A 61 2.35 5.42 20.94
CA THR A 61 3.31 5.53 22.03
C THR A 61 2.72 6.48 23.05
N ALA A 62 2.66 6.04 24.32
CA ALA A 62 2.17 6.88 25.39
C ALA A 62 3.10 8.08 25.60
N ASP A 63 2.53 9.23 25.94
CA ASP A 63 3.30 10.40 26.32
C ASP A 63 4.02 10.15 27.64
N ILE A 64 5.26 10.63 27.75
CA ILE A 64 6.03 10.56 28.99
C ILE A 64 5.95 11.90 29.73
N GLY A 65 5.68 11.85 31.03
CA GLY A 65 5.56 13.05 31.89
C GLY A 65 6.88 13.56 32.46
N GLY A 66 8.02 12.96 32.10
CA GLY A 66 9.35 13.31 32.59
C GLY A 66 10.39 13.31 31.49
N SER A 67 11.66 13.53 31.85
CA SER A 67 12.77 13.49 30.90
C SER A 67 12.90 12.10 30.27
N PRO A 68 13.01 12.00 28.94
CA PRO A 68 13.20 10.71 28.26
C PRO A 68 14.43 9.97 28.76
N SER A 69 14.27 8.69 29.08
CA SER A 69 15.39 7.79 29.35
C SER A 69 15.92 7.16 28.06
N GLN A 70 17.09 6.54 28.13
CA GLN A 70 17.62 5.75 27.01
C GLN A 70 16.70 4.58 26.63
N ALA A 71 15.98 4.01 27.61
CA ALA A 71 15.03 2.93 27.35
C ALA A 71 13.83 3.42 26.51
N ASP A 72 13.31 4.61 26.81
CA ASP A 72 12.21 5.22 26.07
C ASP A 72 12.60 5.47 24.61
N PHE A 73 13.81 5.98 24.40
CA PHE A 73 14.36 6.19 23.05
C PHE A 73 14.49 4.87 22.28
N ASN A 74 15.07 3.84 22.91
CA ASN A 74 15.25 2.53 22.27
C ASN A 74 13.90 1.86 21.93
N ALA A 75 12.89 2.04 22.78
CA ALA A 75 11.53 1.54 22.52
C ALA A 75 10.90 2.24 21.30
N LEU A 76 11.04 3.56 21.18
CA LEU A 76 10.59 4.30 19.99
C LEU A 76 11.35 3.84 18.74
N LEU A 77 12.67 3.72 18.81
CA LEU A 77 13.51 3.28 17.70
C LEU A 77 13.09 1.89 17.19
N ALA A 78 12.79 0.96 18.11
CA ALA A 78 12.30 -0.36 17.75
C ALA A 78 10.96 -0.30 17.01
N LYS A 79 10.01 0.54 17.45
CA LYS A 79 8.73 0.75 16.75
C LYS A 79 8.94 1.31 15.34
N LEU A 80 9.81 2.31 15.17
CA LEU A 80 10.06 2.93 13.86
C LEU A 80 10.72 1.96 12.87
N ARG A 81 11.62 1.07 13.35
CA ARG A 81 12.20 0.00 12.52
C ARG A 81 11.16 -1.05 12.14
N SER A 82 10.35 -1.50 13.11
CA SER A 82 9.26 -2.45 12.85
C SER A 82 8.21 -1.89 11.88
N ALA A 83 7.98 -0.58 11.88
CA ALA A 83 7.11 0.11 10.93
C ALA A 83 7.66 0.14 9.49
N GLY A 84 8.95 -0.12 9.30
CA GLY A 84 9.65 0.08 8.03
C GLY A 84 10.01 1.55 7.74
N LEU A 85 9.95 2.44 8.75
CA LEU A 85 10.31 3.85 8.58
C LEU A 85 11.84 4.06 8.60
N LEU A 86 12.56 3.19 9.32
CA LEU A 86 14.01 3.18 9.44
C LEU A 86 14.55 1.80 9.06
N ALA A 87 15.75 1.76 8.48
CA ALA A 87 16.42 0.51 8.18
C ALA A 87 16.76 -0.26 9.47
N SER A 88 16.66 -1.59 9.39
CA SER A 88 17.17 -2.51 10.41
C SER A 88 18.70 -2.55 10.30
N SER A 89 19.38 -2.18 11.39
CA SER A 89 20.84 -2.34 11.56
C SER A 89 21.14 -3.67 12.22
#